data_AF-A0A9W8GQI4-F1
#
_entry.id   AF-A0A9W8GQI4-F1
#
_cell.length_a   1.000
_cell.length_b   1.000
_cell.length_c   1.000
_cell.angle_alpha   90.00
_cell.angle_beta   90.00
_cell.angle_gamma   90.00
#
_symmetry.space_group_name_H-M   'P 1'
#
loop_
_entity.id
_entity.type
_entity.pdbx_description
1 polymer ?
#
loop_
_entity_poly.entity_id
_entity_poly.type
_entity_poly.pdbx_seq_one_letter_code
_entity_poly.pdbx_strand_id
1 'polypeptide(L)'
;MRYNRLLVVRLLRLYWILLLLVGEIGLYYGHVSRCKWPSLQAYDEAGVAPVHVALIADPQIVDHYSYDQTGALLRVVEFFTDIYIRKSYNVLQTIRQPEAIVFLGDMLDGGREWGDDQWLEEYERYKSIFRNRSPHTVPVYDMAGNHDIGIGNTVVKTALDRYHKYVGPTNQVVNLGGHNLILLDSLTLESDTPAVSAASRQLVERLANETAEKPRLLFSHVPLWRPDGTNCGPLRQSPGGSLLNRRGYQFRDQLFQNTTSYLLRSIQPTAIFSGDDHDTCTITHPVPSKNGIRRAVEYTIGAFGWASGVPIASYGLLTLYPEMGLPAAHVVQNCYLPYQLGIYKVYAVSFVLSLLIVAAYCYRGSRSWHPMACKPSDDDLASEVSEGYGRLRLSPSPSPRAEGLPLPLPASMPGKWQLNRTGFMLRVLLAMKSIVVVALPTYVACLVYFYIV
;
A
#
# COMPACT_ATOMS: atom_id res chain seq x y z
N MET A 1 24.36 5.70 41.75
CA MET A 1 23.71 6.28 40.54
C MET A 1 24.00 5.51 39.22
N ARG A 2 24.32 4.21 39.24
CA ARG A 2 24.48 3.38 38.01
C ARG A 2 23.11 2.96 37.41
N TYR A 3 22.07 2.88 38.25
CA TYR A 3 20.72 2.39 37.93
C TYR A 3 19.95 3.23 36.88
N ASN A 4 20.18 4.55 36.80
CA ASN A 4 19.44 5.42 35.88
C ASN A 4 19.92 5.37 34.42
N ARG A 5 21.13 4.84 34.14
CA ARG A 5 21.69 4.80 32.76
C ARG A 5 21.03 3.76 31.87
N LEU A 6 20.67 2.63 32.43
CA LEU A 6 19.97 1.56 31.71
C LEU A 6 18.49 1.88 31.53
N LEU A 7 17.89 2.68 32.42
CA LEU A 7 16.46 2.98 32.37
C LEU A 7 16.07 3.73 31.09
N VAL A 8 16.79 4.80 30.72
CA VAL A 8 16.49 5.58 29.50
C VAL A 8 16.57 4.71 28.25
N VAL A 9 17.62 3.90 28.12
CA VAL A 9 17.79 2.98 26.99
C VAL A 9 16.71 1.90 26.97
N ARG A 10 16.34 1.34 28.13
CA ARG A 10 15.24 0.36 28.24
C ARG A 10 13.89 0.96 27.84
N LEU A 11 13.60 2.19 28.27
CA LEU A 11 12.38 2.89 27.90
C LEU A 11 12.34 3.20 26.40
N LEU A 12 13.46 3.64 25.80
CA LEU A 12 13.53 3.86 24.36
C LEU A 12 13.38 2.55 23.57
N ARG A 13 13.96 1.44 24.04
CA ARG A 13 13.72 0.11 23.43
C ARG A 13 12.24 -0.26 23.44
N LEU A 14 11.57 -0.14 24.59
CA LEU A 14 10.14 -0.42 24.71
C LEU A 14 9.31 0.51 23.82
N TYR A 15 9.65 1.80 23.81
CA TYR A 15 9.02 2.78 22.92
C TYR A 15 9.12 2.37 21.45
N TRP A 16 10.31 1.97 20.98
CA TRP A 16 10.50 1.51 19.60
C TRP A 16 9.74 0.23 19.29
N ILE A 17 9.69 -0.74 20.21
CA ILE A 17 8.87 -1.94 20.03
C ILE A 17 7.40 -1.54 19.83
N LEU A 18 6.85 -0.74 20.73
CA LEU A 18 5.45 -0.33 20.68
C LEU A 18 5.15 0.52 19.44
N LEU A 19 6.04 1.45 19.09
CA LEU A 19 5.89 2.31 17.92
C LEU A 19 5.82 1.50 16.62
N LEU A 20 6.68 0.48 16.48
CA LEU A 20 6.71 -0.39 15.31
C LEU A 20 5.49 -1.31 15.28
N LEU A 21 5.09 -1.91 16.40
CA LEU A 21 3.87 -2.73 16.47
C LEU A 21 2.62 -1.91 16.11
N VAL A 22 2.53 -0.67 16.61
CA VAL A 22 1.42 0.23 16.28
C VAL A 22 1.45 0.61 14.80
N GLY A 23 2.60 1.05 14.27
CA GLY A 23 2.67 1.55 12.89
C GLY A 23 2.61 0.47 11.81
N GLU A 24 3.29 -0.67 12.02
CA GLU A 24 3.37 -1.74 11.02
C GLU A 24 2.20 -2.73 11.07
N ILE A 25 1.51 -2.85 12.23
CA ILE A 25 0.37 -3.78 12.39
C ILE A 25 -0.88 -3.01 12.81
N GLY A 26 -0.82 -2.31 13.96
CA GLY A 26 -1.99 -1.70 14.59
C GLY A 26 -2.75 -0.71 13.72
N LEU A 27 -2.06 0.13 12.94
CA LEU A 27 -2.68 1.10 12.05
C LEU A 27 -3.44 0.40 10.90
N TYR A 28 -2.88 -0.64 10.30
CA TYR A 28 -3.54 -1.37 9.21
C TYR A 28 -4.81 -2.05 9.71
N TYR A 29 -4.72 -2.82 10.81
CA TYR A 29 -5.89 -3.42 11.46
C TYR A 29 -6.91 -2.36 11.87
N GLY A 30 -6.45 -1.25 12.44
CA GLY A 30 -7.31 -0.17 12.91
C GLY A 30 -8.05 0.57 11.79
N HIS A 31 -7.41 0.86 10.67
CA HIS A 31 -8.03 1.54 9.52
C HIS A 31 -9.12 0.64 8.89
N VAL A 32 -8.76 -0.60 8.56
CA VAL A 32 -9.70 -1.56 7.95
C VAL A 32 -10.84 -1.93 8.91
N SER A 33 -10.56 -2.04 10.21
CA SER A 33 -11.59 -2.38 11.21
C SER A 33 -12.66 -1.31 11.38
N ARG A 34 -12.30 -0.03 11.21
CA ARG A 34 -13.19 1.12 11.37
C ARG A 34 -14.13 1.29 10.17
N CYS A 35 -13.68 0.92 8.98
CA CYS A 35 -14.55 0.93 7.79
C CYS A 35 -15.41 -0.34 7.78
N LYS A 36 -16.69 -0.22 8.16
CA LYS A 36 -17.64 -1.34 8.17
C LYS A 36 -18.28 -1.53 6.80
N TRP A 37 -18.81 -2.73 6.57
CA TRP A 37 -19.71 -2.96 5.44
C TRP A 37 -20.88 -1.99 5.55
N PRO A 38 -21.17 -1.20 4.50
CA PRO A 38 -22.34 -0.34 4.53
C PRO A 38 -23.61 -1.20 4.53
N SER A 39 -24.64 -0.76 5.24
CA SER A 39 -25.91 -1.48 5.30
C SER A 39 -27.10 -0.54 5.13
N LEU A 40 -28.23 -1.10 4.73
CA LEU A 40 -29.50 -0.40 4.60
C LEU A 40 -30.45 -0.90 5.69
N GLN A 41 -30.79 -0.02 6.63
CA GLN A 41 -31.59 -0.37 7.81
C GLN A 41 -32.88 -1.14 7.48
N ALA A 42 -33.60 -0.73 6.44
CA ALA A 42 -34.84 -1.39 6.03
C ALA A 42 -34.65 -2.85 5.61
N TYR A 43 -33.49 -3.20 5.04
CA TYR A 43 -33.17 -4.57 4.62
C TYR A 43 -32.68 -5.42 5.77
N ASP A 44 -31.90 -4.81 6.67
CA ASP A 44 -31.44 -5.45 7.91
C ASP A 44 -32.63 -5.82 8.81
N GLU A 45 -33.61 -4.91 8.95
CA GLU A 45 -34.87 -5.14 9.69
C GLU A 45 -35.76 -6.21 9.03
N ALA A 46 -35.73 -6.30 7.70
CA ALA A 46 -36.45 -7.33 6.94
C ALA A 46 -35.73 -8.70 6.93
N GLY A 47 -34.53 -8.80 7.52
CA GLY A 47 -33.75 -10.04 7.57
C GLY A 47 -33.19 -10.49 6.20
N VAL A 48 -33.04 -9.56 5.25
CA VAL A 48 -32.50 -9.86 3.93
C VAL A 48 -30.97 -9.98 4.02
N ALA A 49 -30.44 -11.19 3.78
CA ALA A 49 -29.00 -11.42 3.79
C ALA A 49 -28.31 -10.73 2.60
N PRO A 50 -27.36 -9.80 2.84
CA PRO A 50 -26.62 -9.16 1.75
C PRO A 50 -25.46 -10.04 1.26
N VAL A 51 -24.92 -9.67 0.08
CA VAL A 51 -23.62 -10.14 -0.41
C VAL A 51 -22.61 -9.01 -0.37
N HIS A 52 -21.42 -9.28 0.16
CA HIS A 52 -20.35 -8.30 0.35
C HIS A 52 -19.23 -8.42 -0.68
N VAL A 53 -18.96 -7.34 -1.41
CA VAL A 53 -17.96 -7.28 -2.47
C VAL A 53 -16.92 -6.20 -2.16
N ALA A 54 -15.63 -6.57 -2.14
CA ALA A 54 -14.55 -5.59 -2.05
C ALA A 54 -14.16 -5.11 -3.46
N LEU A 55 -13.99 -3.79 -3.61
CA LEU A 55 -13.57 -3.15 -4.85
C LEU A 55 -12.16 -2.58 -4.68
N ILE A 56 -11.24 -2.95 -5.56
CA ILE A 56 -9.84 -2.53 -5.53
C ILE A 56 -9.51 -1.90 -6.89
N ALA A 57 -9.03 -0.67 -6.91
CA ALA A 57 -8.59 0.00 -8.14
C ALA A 57 -7.10 0.28 -8.09
N ASP A 58 -6.49 0.30 -9.27
CA ASP A 58 -5.11 0.72 -9.53
C ASP A 58 -4.12 0.22 -8.46
N PRO A 59 -3.99 -1.11 -8.26
CA PRO A 59 -2.90 -1.65 -7.48
C PRO A 59 -1.54 -1.12 -7.94
N GLN A 60 -1.35 -1.04 -9.26
CA GLN A 60 -0.17 -0.53 -9.98
C GLN A 60 1.11 -0.83 -9.21
N ILE A 61 1.45 -2.12 -9.11
CA ILE A 61 2.71 -2.46 -8.43
C ILE A 61 3.85 -1.77 -9.17
N VAL A 62 4.68 -1.07 -8.40
CA VAL A 62 5.77 -0.26 -8.95
C VAL A 62 6.77 -1.16 -9.65
N ASP A 63 7.19 -0.76 -10.85
CA ASP A 63 8.18 -1.46 -11.65
C ASP A 63 9.09 -0.46 -12.40
N HIS A 64 9.89 -0.98 -13.34
CA HIS A 64 10.84 -0.20 -14.14
C HIS A 64 10.19 0.96 -14.92
N TYR A 65 8.92 0.87 -15.27
CA TYR A 65 8.21 1.86 -16.06
C TYR A 65 7.52 2.94 -15.21
N SER A 66 7.57 2.84 -13.88
CA SER A 66 6.89 3.79 -12.98
C SER A 66 7.55 5.18 -12.89
N TYR A 67 8.85 5.23 -12.56
CA TYR A 67 9.48 6.48 -12.08
C TYR A 67 10.83 6.82 -12.71
N ASP A 68 11.17 6.23 -13.87
CA ASP A 68 12.51 6.34 -14.49
C ASP A 68 13.63 6.02 -13.47
N GLN A 69 13.37 5.04 -12.62
CA GLN A 69 14.28 4.56 -11.58
C GLN A 69 14.82 3.20 -11.97
N THR A 70 16.10 2.97 -11.73
CA THR A 70 16.75 1.70 -12.05
C THR A 70 17.62 1.20 -10.90
N GLY A 71 17.99 -0.08 -10.95
CA GLY A 71 18.93 -0.68 -10.02
C GLY A 71 18.42 -0.75 -8.57
N ALA A 72 19.32 -0.53 -7.60
CA ALA A 72 19.03 -0.75 -6.19
C ALA A 72 17.95 0.20 -5.62
N LEU A 73 17.82 1.41 -6.16
CA LEU A 73 16.80 2.35 -5.71
C LEU A 73 15.40 1.84 -6.06
N LEU A 74 15.20 1.37 -7.29
CA LEU A 74 13.94 0.76 -7.72
C LEU A 74 13.58 -0.42 -6.82
N ARG A 75 14.51 -1.34 -6.55
CA ARG A 75 14.27 -2.49 -5.66
C ARG A 75 13.83 -2.09 -4.25
N VAL A 76 14.34 -0.97 -3.73
CA VAL A 76 13.93 -0.45 -2.43
C VAL A 76 12.52 0.12 -2.49
N VAL A 77 12.18 0.85 -3.56
CA VAL A 77 10.82 1.38 -3.76
C VAL A 77 9.81 0.24 -3.91
N GLU A 78 10.08 -0.71 -4.80
CA GLU A 78 9.31 -1.95 -4.99
C GLU A 78 9.02 -2.63 -3.65
N PHE A 79 10.06 -2.87 -2.84
CA PHE A 79 9.90 -3.52 -1.55
C PHE A 79 8.93 -2.79 -0.62
N PHE A 80 9.05 -1.46 -0.51
CA PHE A 80 8.22 -0.67 0.40
C PHE A 80 6.80 -0.43 -0.11
N THR A 81 6.58 -0.41 -1.42
CA THR A 81 5.23 -0.35 -2.01
C THR A 81 4.54 -1.70 -1.93
N ASP A 82 5.23 -2.79 -2.24
CA ASP A 82 4.71 -4.16 -2.15
C ASP A 82 4.29 -4.51 -0.73
N ILE A 83 5.13 -4.20 0.26
CA ILE A 83 4.82 -4.55 1.65
C ILE A 83 3.62 -3.74 2.17
N TYR A 84 3.44 -2.50 1.71
CA TYR A 84 2.24 -1.73 2.01
C TYR A 84 0.98 -2.41 1.47
N ILE A 85 0.99 -2.73 0.17
CA ILE A 85 -0.14 -3.34 -0.52
C ILE A 85 -0.47 -4.70 0.12
N ARG A 86 0.54 -5.54 0.34
CA ARG A 86 0.41 -6.85 0.99
C ARG A 86 -0.24 -6.73 2.38
N LYS A 87 0.24 -5.82 3.22
CA LYS A 87 -0.35 -5.56 4.54
C LYS A 87 -1.82 -5.18 4.43
N SER A 88 -2.12 -4.19 3.59
CA SER A 88 -3.48 -3.68 3.37
C SER A 88 -4.43 -4.78 2.88
N TYR A 89 -4.02 -5.56 1.88
CA TYR A 89 -4.82 -6.62 1.29
C TYR A 89 -5.04 -7.80 2.25
N ASN A 90 -4.00 -8.21 2.98
CA ASN A 90 -4.11 -9.26 3.99
C ASN A 90 -5.11 -8.89 5.10
N VAL A 91 -5.04 -7.66 5.60
CA VAL A 91 -5.94 -7.17 6.64
C VAL A 91 -7.37 -7.03 6.10
N LEU A 92 -7.53 -6.53 4.87
CA LEU A 92 -8.82 -6.47 4.18
C LEU A 92 -9.49 -7.84 4.13
N GLN A 93 -8.80 -8.86 3.61
CA GLN A 93 -9.32 -10.24 3.55
C GLN A 93 -9.64 -10.78 4.94
N THR A 94 -8.74 -10.60 5.90
CA THR A 94 -8.85 -11.20 7.24
C THR A 94 -10.00 -10.62 8.06
N ILE A 95 -10.18 -9.29 8.03
CA ILE A 95 -11.15 -8.62 8.89
C ILE A 95 -12.48 -8.36 8.16
N ARG A 96 -12.45 -8.00 6.88
CA ARG A 96 -13.70 -7.73 6.15
C ARG A 96 -14.34 -9.01 5.61
N GLN A 97 -13.54 -10.03 5.32
CA GLN A 97 -14.02 -11.32 4.80
C GLN A 97 -15.03 -11.14 3.64
N PRO A 98 -14.63 -10.46 2.55
CA PRO A 98 -15.51 -10.28 1.41
C PRO A 98 -15.89 -11.62 0.79
N GLU A 99 -17.08 -11.71 0.21
CA GLU A 99 -17.55 -12.88 -0.53
C GLU A 99 -17.10 -12.86 -1.99
N ALA A 100 -16.75 -11.69 -2.52
CA ALA A 100 -16.09 -11.53 -3.81
C ALA A 100 -15.17 -10.31 -3.82
N ILE A 101 -14.19 -10.32 -4.72
CA ILE A 101 -13.29 -9.18 -4.92
C ILE A 101 -13.29 -8.81 -6.40
N VAL A 102 -13.42 -7.53 -6.71
CA VAL A 102 -13.32 -6.99 -8.07
C VAL A 102 -12.13 -6.04 -8.13
N PHE A 103 -11.18 -6.34 -9.00
CA PHE A 103 -10.08 -5.46 -9.37
C PHE A 103 -10.47 -4.65 -10.60
N LEU A 104 -10.35 -3.33 -10.52
CA LEU A 104 -10.81 -2.38 -11.53
C LEU A 104 -9.75 -2.02 -12.57
N GLY A 105 -8.72 -2.85 -12.73
CA GLY A 105 -7.64 -2.64 -13.71
C GLY A 105 -6.35 -2.10 -13.11
N ASP A 106 -5.36 -1.99 -13.99
CA ASP A 106 -4.02 -1.49 -13.73
C ASP A 106 -3.31 -2.28 -12.62
N MET A 107 -3.13 -3.58 -12.87
CA MET A 107 -2.41 -4.47 -11.96
C MET A 107 -0.93 -4.09 -11.86
N LEU A 108 -0.32 -3.84 -13.02
CA LEU A 108 1.09 -3.52 -13.20
C LEU A 108 1.21 -2.12 -13.81
N ASP A 109 2.22 -1.35 -13.41
CA ASP A 109 2.46 -0.05 -14.02
C ASP A 109 3.03 -0.18 -15.46
N GLY A 110 3.96 -1.11 -15.68
CA GLY A 110 4.54 -1.40 -16.98
C GLY A 110 3.83 -2.50 -17.79
N GLY A 111 2.62 -2.92 -17.42
CA GLY A 111 2.00 -4.16 -17.90
C GLY A 111 2.04 -4.39 -19.42
N ARG A 112 1.70 -3.36 -20.20
CA ARG A 112 1.74 -3.40 -21.68
C ARG A 112 3.13 -3.20 -22.27
N GLU A 113 4.06 -2.63 -21.51
CA GLU A 113 5.42 -2.27 -21.95
C GLU A 113 6.36 -3.48 -21.90
N TRP A 114 6.09 -4.43 -20.99
CA TRP A 114 6.91 -5.62 -20.81
C TRP A 114 6.80 -6.62 -21.97
N GLY A 115 7.94 -7.25 -22.28
CA GLY A 115 7.98 -8.52 -23.01
C GLY A 115 7.41 -9.67 -22.16
N ASP A 116 7.05 -10.78 -22.79
CA ASP A 116 6.32 -11.87 -22.12
C ASP A 116 7.04 -12.45 -20.89
N ASP A 117 8.37 -12.63 -20.97
CA ASP A 117 9.15 -13.22 -19.86
C ASP A 117 9.17 -12.29 -18.64
N GLN A 118 9.48 -11.00 -18.84
CA GLN A 118 9.49 -10.02 -17.76
C GLN A 118 8.09 -9.78 -17.20
N TRP A 119 7.08 -9.77 -18.09
CA TRP A 119 5.69 -9.64 -17.67
C TRP A 119 5.27 -10.80 -16.76
N LEU A 120 5.69 -12.03 -17.07
CA LEU A 120 5.40 -13.19 -16.23
C LEU A 120 6.05 -13.08 -14.85
N GLU A 121 7.28 -12.56 -14.75
CA GLU A 121 7.93 -12.31 -13.46
C GLU A 121 7.14 -11.29 -12.62
N GLU A 122 6.74 -10.16 -13.20
CA GLU A 122 5.94 -9.14 -12.52
C GLU A 122 4.52 -9.65 -12.20
N TYR A 123 3.93 -10.49 -13.05
CA TYR A 123 2.63 -11.10 -12.79
C TYR A 123 2.68 -12.11 -11.64
N GLU A 124 3.75 -12.91 -11.51
CA GLU A 124 3.94 -13.78 -10.34
C GLU A 124 4.17 -12.96 -9.06
N ARG A 125 4.89 -11.83 -9.16
CA ARG A 125 5.03 -10.88 -8.04
C ARG A 125 3.66 -10.30 -7.63
N TYR A 126 2.85 -9.85 -8.59
CA TYR A 126 1.48 -9.38 -8.35
C TYR A 126 0.64 -10.44 -7.63
N LYS A 127 0.60 -11.68 -8.14
CA LYS A 127 -0.14 -12.79 -7.50
C LYS A 127 0.37 -13.12 -6.10
N SER A 128 1.68 -13.00 -5.87
CA SER A 128 2.28 -13.18 -4.55
C SER A 128 1.79 -12.12 -3.56
N ILE A 129 1.69 -10.87 -3.98
CA ILE A 129 1.21 -9.74 -3.17
C ILE A 129 -0.29 -9.88 -2.89
N PHE A 130 -1.08 -10.13 -3.94
CA PHE A 130 -2.52 -10.30 -3.90
C PHE A 130 -2.95 -11.76 -3.76
N ARG A 131 -2.28 -12.49 -2.86
CA ARG A 131 -2.61 -13.89 -2.61
C ARG A 131 -4.03 -14.02 -2.07
N ASN A 132 -4.91 -14.66 -2.84
CA ASN A 132 -6.23 -15.06 -2.38
C ASN A 132 -6.11 -16.19 -1.35
N ARG A 133 -6.56 -15.93 -0.12
CA ARG A 133 -6.48 -16.90 0.99
C ARG A 133 -7.58 -17.95 0.97
N SER A 134 -8.65 -17.66 0.23
CA SER A 134 -9.84 -18.50 0.15
C SER A 134 -10.26 -18.72 -1.31
N PRO A 135 -9.36 -19.21 -2.20
CA PRO A 135 -9.60 -19.24 -3.64
C PRO A 135 -10.77 -20.14 -4.07
N HIS A 136 -11.20 -21.07 -3.21
CA HIS A 136 -12.34 -21.95 -3.49
C HIS A 136 -13.69 -21.35 -3.10
N THR A 137 -13.71 -20.29 -2.29
CA THR A 137 -14.95 -19.70 -1.77
C THR A 137 -15.09 -18.22 -2.05
N VAL A 138 -13.98 -17.50 -2.32
CA VAL A 138 -13.97 -16.08 -2.64
C VAL A 138 -13.45 -15.89 -4.07
N PRO A 139 -14.33 -15.77 -5.06
CA PRO A 139 -13.93 -15.45 -6.43
C PRO A 139 -13.30 -14.06 -6.51
N VAL A 140 -12.31 -13.94 -7.39
CA VAL A 140 -11.65 -12.69 -7.76
C VAL A 140 -11.92 -12.43 -9.24
N TYR A 141 -12.34 -11.22 -9.56
CA TYR A 141 -12.61 -10.78 -10.92
C TYR A 141 -11.70 -9.62 -11.28
N ASP A 142 -10.83 -9.82 -12.26
CA ASP A 142 -9.88 -8.82 -12.74
C ASP A 142 -10.37 -8.18 -14.04
N MET A 143 -10.46 -6.85 -14.03
CA MET A 143 -10.59 -6.02 -15.23
C MET A 143 -9.21 -5.61 -15.74
N ALA A 144 -9.12 -5.34 -17.04
CA ALA A 144 -7.92 -4.73 -17.61
C ALA A 144 -7.98 -3.22 -17.47
N GLY A 145 -6.84 -2.61 -17.14
CA GLY A 145 -6.63 -1.17 -17.21
C GLY A 145 -5.76 -0.74 -18.39
N ASN A 146 -5.62 0.57 -18.62
CA ASN A 146 -4.79 1.06 -19.73
C ASN A 146 -3.32 0.71 -19.55
N HIS A 147 -2.84 0.54 -18.31
CA HIS A 147 -1.49 0.06 -18.09
C HIS A 147 -1.29 -1.40 -18.45
N ASP A 148 -2.35 -2.20 -18.40
CA ASP A 148 -2.30 -3.63 -18.73
C ASP A 148 -2.34 -3.88 -20.24
N ILE A 149 -3.20 -3.17 -21.00
CA ILE A 149 -3.48 -3.48 -22.42
C ILE A 149 -3.42 -2.28 -23.37
N GLY A 150 -3.25 -1.05 -22.86
CA GLY A 150 -3.40 0.19 -23.62
C GLY A 150 -4.86 0.60 -23.84
N ILE A 151 -5.10 1.66 -24.61
CA ILE A 151 -6.46 2.23 -24.81
C ILE A 151 -6.72 2.66 -26.25
N GLY A 152 -7.96 2.50 -26.71
CA GLY A 152 -8.45 2.95 -28.01
C GLY A 152 -7.68 2.39 -29.20
N ASN A 153 -7.29 3.26 -30.13
CA ASN A 153 -6.48 2.87 -31.30
C ASN A 153 -5.02 2.53 -30.95
N THR A 154 -4.62 2.70 -29.68
CA THR A 154 -3.27 2.41 -29.17
C THR A 154 -3.21 1.17 -28.27
N VAL A 155 -4.28 0.35 -28.24
CA VAL A 155 -4.27 -0.96 -27.59
C VAL A 155 -3.11 -1.81 -28.14
N VAL A 156 -2.34 -2.40 -27.23
CA VAL A 156 -1.19 -3.24 -27.57
C VAL A 156 -1.68 -4.67 -27.72
N LYS A 157 -1.76 -5.16 -28.97
CA LYS A 157 -2.35 -6.47 -29.28
C LYS A 157 -1.70 -7.63 -28.51
N THR A 158 -0.37 -7.63 -28.40
CA THR A 158 0.37 -8.67 -27.66
C THR A 158 0.05 -8.63 -26.17
N ALA A 159 -0.10 -7.44 -25.57
CA ALA A 159 -0.49 -7.29 -24.18
C ALA A 159 -1.94 -7.73 -23.94
N LEU A 160 -2.86 -7.41 -24.85
CA LEU A 160 -4.25 -7.89 -24.80
C LEU A 160 -4.34 -9.42 -24.89
N ASP A 161 -3.62 -10.03 -25.83
CA ASP A 161 -3.57 -11.49 -25.97
C ASP A 161 -2.97 -12.16 -24.74
N ARG A 162 -1.92 -11.56 -24.17
CA ARG A 162 -1.29 -12.02 -22.94
C ARG A 162 -2.23 -11.92 -21.75
N TYR A 163 -2.98 -10.82 -21.62
CA TYR A 163 -3.99 -10.64 -20.59
C TYR A 163 -5.06 -11.73 -20.68
N HIS A 164 -5.62 -11.99 -21.87
CA HIS A 164 -6.61 -13.07 -22.07
C HIS A 164 -6.05 -14.45 -21.73
N LYS A 165 -4.76 -14.69 -22.02
CA LYS A 165 -4.11 -15.97 -21.76
C LYS A 165 -3.87 -16.25 -20.28
N TYR A 166 -3.42 -15.25 -19.51
CA TYR A 166 -2.95 -15.47 -18.14
C TYR A 166 -3.88 -14.93 -17.06
N VAL A 167 -4.60 -13.84 -17.34
CA VAL A 167 -5.43 -13.13 -16.34
C VAL A 167 -6.89 -13.54 -16.49
N GLY A 168 -7.44 -13.37 -17.70
CA GLY A 168 -8.81 -13.78 -17.99
C GLY A 168 -9.50 -12.90 -19.02
N PRO A 169 -10.82 -13.09 -19.23
CA PRO A 169 -11.57 -12.31 -20.19
C PRO A 169 -11.72 -10.85 -19.75
N THR A 170 -11.53 -9.91 -20.67
CA THR A 170 -11.68 -8.47 -20.40
C THR A 170 -13.14 -8.01 -20.33
N ASN A 171 -14.07 -8.83 -20.84
CA ASN A 171 -15.51 -8.59 -20.83
C ASN A 171 -16.23 -9.72 -20.10
N GLN A 172 -16.97 -9.41 -19.03
CA GLN A 172 -17.68 -10.40 -18.21
C GLN A 172 -19.02 -9.88 -17.68
N VAL A 173 -19.99 -10.79 -17.50
CA VAL A 173 -21.25 -10.53 -16.80
C VAL A 173 -21.36 -11.51 -15.65
N VAL A 174 -21.25 -11.00 -14.42
CA VAL A 174 -21.25 -11.81 -13.20
C VAL A 174 -22.58 -11.63 -12.48
N ASN A 175 -23.28 -12.73 -12.21
CA ASN A 175 -24.51 -12.73 -11.43
C ASN A 175 -24.18 -12.90 -9.95
N LEU A 176 -24.35 -11.86 -9.15
CA LEU A 176 -23.97 -11.87 -7.73
C LEU A 176 -24.93 -11.01 -6.90
N GLY A 177 -25.37 -11.52 -5.74
CA GLY A 177 -26.20 -10.76 -4.79
C GLY A 177 -27.50 -10.19 -5.40
N GLY A 178 -28.12 -10.89 -6.35
CA GLY A 178 -29.32 -10.39 -7.06
C GLY A 178 -29.04 -9.31 -8.13
N HIS A 179 -27.77 -9.07 -8.47
CA HIS A 179 -27.34 -8.06 -9.45
C HIS A 179 -26.57 -8.69 -10.62
N ASN A 180 -26.51 -7.97 -11.73
CA ASN A 180 -25.62 -8.26 -12.84
C ASN A 180 -24.46 -7.26 -12.81
N LEU A 181 -23.27 -7.73 -12.44
CA LEU A 181 -22.04 -6.95 -12.49
C LEU A 181 -21.47 -7.07 -13.90
N ILE A 182 -21.45 -5.96 -14.63
CA ILE A 182 -20.98 -5.87 -16.01
C ILE A 182 -19.55 -5.33 -15.99
N LEU A 183 -18.57 -6.23 -16.02
CA LEU A 183 -17.16 -5.89 -16.11
C LEU A 183 -16.85 -5.68 -17.58
N LEU A 184 -16.78 -4.42 -18.00
CA LEU A 184 -16.68 -4.03 -19.39
C LEU A 184 -15.28 -3.55 -19.73
N ASP A 185 -14.72 -4.09 -20.81
CA ASP A 185 -13.53 -3.57 -21.46
C ASP A 185 -13.88 -2.30 -22.26
N SER A 186 -13.95 -1.19 -21.54
CA SER A 186 -14.17 0.14 -22.13
C SER A 186 -12.96 0.64 -22.91
N LEU A 187 -11.76 0.09 -22.65
CA LEU A 187 -10.51 0.49 -23.29
C LEU A 187 -10.48 0.12 -24.77
N THR A 188 -10.84 -1.13 -25.08
CA THR A 188 -10.95 -1.59 -26.47
C THR A 188 -12.17 -1.01 -27.17
N LEU A 189 -13.22 -0.67 -26.42
CA LEU A 189 -14.42 -0.02 -26.97
C LEU A 189 -14.14 1.39 -27.52
N GLU A 190 -13.16 2.11 -26.96
CA GLU A 190 -12.68 3.40 -27.47
C GLU A 190 -11.88 3.29 -28.78
N SER A 191 -11.71 2.07 -29.32
CA SER A 191 -11.03 1.82 -30.60
C SER A 191 -11.99 1.92 -31.78
N ASP A 192 -11.53 2.58 -32.84
CA ASP A 192 -12.20 2.62 -34.14
C ASP A 192 -11.93 1.34 -34.95
N THR A 193 -10.96 0.53 -34.52
CA THR A 193 -10.62 -0.73 -35.18
C THR A 193 -11.64 -1.82 -34.80
N PRO A 194 -12.43 -2.37 -35.75
CA PRO A 194 -13.46 -3.35 -35.42
C PRO A 194 -12.88 -4.62 -34.79
N ALA A 195 -11.71 -5.08 -35.26
CA ALA A 195 -11.06 -6.27 -34.72
C ALA A 195 -10.67 -6.13 -33.23
N VAL A 196 -10.50 -4.90 -32.73
CA VAL A 196 -10.20 -4.61 -31.32
C VAL A 196 -11.49 -4.42 -30.52
N SER A 197 -12.44 -3.63 -31.04
CA SER A 197 -13.65 -3.26 -30.29
C SER A 197 -14.82 -4.25 -30.38
N ALA A 198 -14.79 -5.22 -31.29
CA ALA A 198 -15.92 -6.09 -31.60
C ALA A 198 -16.48 -6.84 -30.38
N ALA A 199 -15.62 -7.43 -29.55
CA ALA A 199 -16.06 -8.21 -28.39
C ALA A 199 -16.82 -7.33 -27.37
N SER A 200 -16.28 -6.14 -27.07
CA SER A 200 -16.89 -5.18 -26.15
C SER A 200 -18.19 -4.61 -26.73
N ARG A 201 -18.22 -4.27 -28.02
CA ARG A 201 -19.43 -3.81 -28.71
C ARG A 201 -20.52 -4.89 -28.70
N GLN A 202 -20.17 -6.13 -29.01
CA GLN A 202 -21.12 -7.25 -29.01
C GLN A 202 -21.73 -7.47 -27.62
N LEU A 203 -20.94 -7.36 -26.55
CA LEU A 203 -21.47 -7.42 -25.19
C LEU A 203 -22.50 -6.31 -24.93
N VAL A 204 -22.18 -5.06 -25.28
CA VAL A 204 -23.07 -3.91 -25.06
C VAL A 204 -24.35 -4.03 -25.88
N GLU A 205 -24.26 -4.44 -27.15
CA GLU A 205 -25.42 -4.64 -28.04
C GLU A 205 -26.31 -5.77 -27.55
N ARG A 206 -25.72 -6.88 -27.07
CA ARG A 206 -26.47 -7.96 -26.43
C ARG A 206 -27.25 -7.45 -25.22
N LEU A 207 -26.59 -6.71 -24.32
CA LEU A 207 -27.22 -6.15 -23.12
C LEU A 207 -28.31 -5.12 -23.46
N ALA A 208 -28.18 -4.39 -24.57
CA ALA A 208 -29.19 -3.45 -25.05
C ALA A 208 -30.48 -4.15 -25.52
N ASN A 209 -30.34 -5.35 -26.09
CA ASN A 209 -31.47 -6.13 -26.61
C ASN A 209 -32.09 -7.07 -25.55
N GLU A 210 -31.38 -7.36 -24.47
CA GLU A 210 -31.87 -8.14 -23.34
C GLU A 210 -32.71 -7.29 -22.37
N THR A 211 -33.84 -7.83 -21.94
CA THR A 211 -34.60 -7.26 -20.82
C THR A 211 -33.77 -7.38 -19.54
N ALA A 212 -33.54 -6.26 -18.85
CA ALA A 212 -32.84 -6.26 -17.58
C ALA A 212 -33.75 -6.79 -16.46
N GLU A 213 -33.70 -8.09 -16.19
CA GLU A 213 -34.43 -8.73 -15.08
C GLU A 213 -33.85 -8.39 -13.70
N LYS A 214 -32.58 -8.00 -13.66
CA LYS A 214 -31.84 -7.62 -12.44
C LYS A 214 -31.19 -6.27 -12.62
N PRO A 215 -30.95 -5.50 -11.53
CA PRO A 215 -30.17 -4.28 -11.61
C PRO A 215 -28.78 -4.55 -12.17
N ARG A 216 -28.34 -3.70 -13.11
CA ARG A 216 -27.02 -3.78 -13.75
C ARG A 216 -26.08 -2.78 -13.10
N LEU A 217 -24.94 -3.27 -12.62
CA LEU A 217 -23.84 -2.46 -12.11
C LEU A 217 -22.75 -2.45 -13.17
N LEU A 218 -22.41 -1.28 -13.70
CA LEU A 218 -21.38 -1.14 -14.73
C LEU A 218 -20.01 -0.94 -14.08
N PHE A 219 -19.04 -1.76 -14.44
CA PHE A 219 -17.65 -1.56 -14.06
C PHE A 219 -16.87 -1.21 -15.34
N SER A 220 -16.10 -0.13 -15.27
CA SER A 220 -15.24 0.39 -16.35
C SER A 220 -13.95 0.85 -15.71
N HIS A 221 -12.78 0.50 -16.26
CA HIS A 221 -11.52 1.01 -15.69
C HIS A 221 -11.47 2.55 -15.74
N VAL A 222 -11.55 3.13 -16.96
CA VAL A 222 -11.56 4.59 -17.14
C VAL A 222 -12.93 5.17 -16.74
N PRO A 223 -12.96 6.29 -15.98
CA PRO A 223 -14.19 6.96 -15.60
C PRO A 223 -15.03 7.44 -16.79
N LEU A 224 -16.36 7.49 -16.62
CA LEU A 224 -17.26 7.97 -17.68
C LEU A 224 -17.11 9.49 -17.86
N TRP A 225 -17.40 9.94 -19.08
CA TRP A 225 -17.32 11.36 -19.45
C TRP A 225 -18.26 12.22 -18.59
N ARG A 226 -17.73 13.35 -18.13
CA ARG A 226 -18.47 14.42 -17.44
C ARG A 226 -17.93 15.79 -17.91
N PRO A 227 -18.71 16.87 -17.80
CA PRO A 227 -18.21 18.22 -18.08
C PRO A 227 -17.03 18.59 -17.18
N ASP A 228 -16.07 19.36 -17.71
CA ASP A 228 -14.92 19.84 -16.96
C ASP A 228 -15.37 20.68 -15.74
N GLY A 229 -14.68 20.52 -14.62
CA GLY A 229 -15.02 21.19 -13.35
C GLY A 229 -16.17 20.54 -12.58
N THR A 230 -16.69 19.39 -13.02
CA THR A 230 -17.65 18.60 -12.22
C THR A 230 -17.02 18.22 -10.88
N ASN A 231 -17.69 18.60 -9.79
CA ASN A 231 -17.21 18.34 -8.44
C ASN A 231 -17.30 16.84 -8.11
N CYS A 232 -16.20 16.27 -7.65
CA CYS A 232 -16.05 14.85 -7.30
C CYS A 232 -16.56 14.48 -5.90
N GLY A 233 -17.10 15.44 -5.16
CA GLY A 233 -17.56 15.26 -3.80
C GLY A 233 -16.45 15.42 -2.75
N PRO A 234 -16.82 15.31 -1.47
CA PRO A 234 -15.96 15.69 -0.34
C PRO A 234 -14.85 14.69 -0.04
N LEU A 235 -14.83 13.53 -0.70
CA LEU A 235 -13.86 12.46 -0.48
C LEU A 235 -12.63 12.54 -1.40
N ARG A 236 -12.64 13.44 -2.39
CA ARG A 236 -11.46 13.67 -3.25
C ARG A 236 -10.33 14.30 -2.44
N GLN A 237 -9.12 13.78 -2.58
CA GLN A 237 -7.93 14.28 -1.89
C GLN A 237 -7.21 15.38 -2.67
N SER A 238 -7.27 15.29 -3.99
CA SER A 238 -6.55 16.16 -4.90
C SER A 238 -7.07 17.60 -4.85
N PRO A 239 -6.16 18.59 -4.87
CA PRO A 239 -6.54 19.99 -4.92
C PRO A 239 -7.35 20.28 -6.21
N GLY A 240 -8.39 21.11 -6.10
CA GLY A 240 -9.27 21.47 -7.23
C GLY A 240 -10.60 20.73 -7.27
N GLY A 241 -10.77 19.64 -6.49
CA GLY A 241 -12.08 19.03 -6.23
C GLY A 241 -12.79 18.41 -7.44
N SER A 242 -12.12 18.30 -8.60
CA SER A 242 -12.67 17.78 -9.85
C SER A 242 -11.67 16.90 -10.58
N LEU A 243 -12.21 16.02 -11.43
CA LEU A 243 -11.47 15.23 -12.40
C LEU A 243 -11.25 16.07 -13.67
N LEU A 244 -10.01 16.10 -14.17
CA LEU A 244 -9.69 16.74 -15.43
C LEU A 244 -10.11 15.85 -16.62
N ASN A 245 -10.01 16.36 -17.84
CA ASN A 245 -10.32 15.62 -19.07
C ASN A 245 -9.09 15.63 -20.00
N ARG A 246 -7.92 15.28 -19.44
CA ARG A 246 -6.66 15.20 -20.18
C ARG A 246 -6.59 13.89 -20.95
N ARG A 247 -5.86 13.92 -22.05
CA ARG A 247 -5.66 12.79 -22.95
C ARG A 247 -4.25 12.82 -23.50
N GLY A 248 -3.67 11.65 -23.70
CA GLY A 248 -2.38 11.52 -24.36
C GLY A 248 -2.19 10.13 -24.94
N TYR A 249 -0.93 9.79 -25.21
CA TYR A 249 -0.57 8.45 -25.64
C TYR A 249 -0.88 7.46 -24.51
N GLN A 250 -1.76 6.49 -24.79
CA GLN A 250 -2.12 5.40 -23.89
C GLN A 250 -2.72 5.79 -22.51
N PHE A 251 -3.15 7.03 -22.31
CA PHE A 251 -3.91 7.43 -21.11
C PHE A 251 -5.04 8.42 -21.45
N ARG A 252 -6.13 8.38 -20.68
CA ARG A 252 -7.24 9.33 -20.71
C ARG A 252 -7.91 9.40 -19.35
N ASP A 253 -8.05 10.60 -18.79
CA ASP A 253 -8.73 10.77 -17.50
C ASP A 253 -10.23 10.35 -17.55
N GLN A 254 -10.83 10.34 -18.74
CA GLN A 254 -12.25 10.02 -18.96
C GLN A 254 -12.48 9.41 -20.36
N LEU A 255 -13.48 8.53 -20.46
CA LEU A 255 -13.99 8.02 -21.73
C LEU A 255 -14.51 9.15 -22.63
N PHE A 256 -14.70 8.87 -23.93
CA PHE A 256 -15.39 9.82 -24.79
C PHE A 256 -16.88 9.97 -24.41
N GLN A 257 -17.43 11.16 -24.69
CA GLN A 257 -18.83 11.49 -24.44
C GLN A 257 -19.80 10.60 -25.22
N ASN A 258 -19.46 10.27 -26.47
CA ASN A 258 -20.27 9.37 -27.30
C ASN A 258 -20.28 7.95 -26.75
N THR A 259 -19.12 7.43 -26.31
CA THR A 259 -19.00 6.12 -25.65
C THR A 259 -19.80 6.09 -24.36
N THR A 260 -19.63 7.10 -23.50
CA THR A 260 -20.41 7.24 -22.26
C THR A 260 -21.92 7.24 -22.55
N SER A 261 -22.35 8.03 -23.52
CA SER A 261 -23.77 8.10 -23.91
C SER A 261 -24.29 6.77 -24.47
N TYR A 262 -23.46 6.06 -25.23
CA TYR A 262 -23.76 4.73 -25.75
C TYR A 262 -23.91 3.71 -24.61
N LEU A 263 -22.99 3.67 -23.66
CA LEU A 263 -23.03 2.76 -22.50
C LEU A 263 -24.26 3.01 -21.63
N LEU A 264 -24.54 4.26 -21.27
CA LEU A 264 -25.68 4.61 -20.42
C LEU A 264 -27.02 4.24 -21.09
N ARG A 265 -27.16 4.47 -22.40
CA ARG A 265 -28.39 4.11 -23.13
C ARG A 265 -28.57 2.60 -23.30
N SER A 266 -27.50 1.88 -23.60
CA SER A 266 -27.53 0.46 -23.94
C SER A 266 -27.61 -0.41 -22.69
N ILE A 267 -26.72 -0.18 -21.71
CA ILE A 267 -26.62 -1.03 -20.52
C ILE A 267 -27.68 -0.66 -19.50
N GLN A 268 -28.02 0.63 -19.42
CA GLN A 268 -28.97 1.16 -18.45
C GLN A 268 -28.60 0.82 -16.98
N PRO A 269 -27.37 1.16 -16.53
CA PRO A 269 -26.91 0.80 -15.19
C PRO A 269 -27.68 1.54 -14.08
N THR A 270 -27.72 0.95 -12.89
CA THR A 270 -28.20 1.58 -11.65
C THR A 270 -27.07 2.25 -10.87
N ALA A 271 -25.84 1.75 -11.00
CA ALA A 271 -24.61 2.42 -10.57
C ALA A 271 -23.43 2.04 -11.47
N ILE A 272 -22.38 2.87 -11.41
CA ILE A 272 -21.14 2.71 -12.16
C ILE A 272 -19.96 2.72 -11.18
N PHE A 273 -18.94 1.89 -11.45
CA PHE A 273 -17.70 1.82 -10.70
C PHE A 273 -16.51 1.97 -11.64
N SER A 274 -15.58 2.85 -11.28
CA SER A 274 -14.38 3.13 -12.06
C SER A 274 -13.10 3.25 -11.22
N GLY A 275 -11.94 3.24 -11.88
CA GLY A 275 -10.60 3.46 -11.31
C GLY A 275 -9.85 4.55 -12.09
N ASP A 276 -8.58 4.31 -12.44
CA ASP A 276 -7.68 5.09 -13.32
C ASP A 276 -7.30 6.50 -12.81
N ASP A 277 -8.21 7.27 -12.20
CA ASP A 277 -7.89 8.60 -11.64
C ASP A 277 -7.07 8.53 -10.34
N HIS A 278 -6.93 7.35 -9.76
CA HIS A 278 -6.24 7.06 -8.49
C HIS A 278 -6.83 7.74 -7.24
N ASP A 279 -7.77 8.68 -7.40
CA ASP A 279 -8.45 9.40 -6.32
C ASP A 279 -9.96 9.11 -6.32
N THR A 280 -10.60 9.32 -5.18
CA THR A 280 -12.04 9.09 -5.05
C THR A 280 -12.83 10.19 -5.75
N CYS A 281 -13.82 9.80 -6.56
CA CYS A 281 -14.76 10.72 -7.18
C CYS A 281 -16.17 10.13 -7.19
N THR A 282 -17.16 10.90 -6.75
CA THR A 282 -18.58 10.51 -6.80
C THR A 282 -19.37 11.52 -7.59
N ILE A 283 -19.96 11.08 -8.70
CA ILE A 283 -20.81 11.92 -9.55
C ILE A 283 -22.11 11.20 -9.92
N THR A 284 -23.05 11.90 -10.54
CA THR A 284 -24.31 11.32 -10.99
C THR A 284 -24.52 11.53 -12.47
N HIS A 285 -24.83 10.45 -13.18
CA HIS A 285 -25.13 10.44 -14.61
C HIS A 285 -26.63 10.38 -14.88
N PRO A 286 -27.14 11.11 -15.88
CA PRO A 286 -28.47 10.89 -16.43
C PRO A 286 -28.46 9.63 -17.31
N VAL A 287 -29.32 8.67 -16.98
CA VAL A 287 -29.42 7.41 -17.71
C VAL A 287 -30.79 7.31 -18.37
N PRO A 288 -30.84 7.33 -19.71
CA PRO A 288 -32.10 7.18 -20.44
C PRO A 288 -32.77 5.84 -20.12
N SER A 289 -34.08 5.89 -19.93
CA SER A 289 -34.94 4.76 -19.59
C SER A 289 -36.25 4.86 -20.39
N LYS A 290 -36.98 3.75 -20.54
CA LYS A 290 -38.28 3.73 -21.24
C LYS A 290 -39.28 4.76 -20.66
N ASN A 291 -39.17 5.05 -19.37
CA ASN A 291 -40.06 5.94 -18.62
C ASN A 291 -39.44 7.33 -18.31
N GLY A 292 -38.41 7.75 -19.04
CA GLY A 292 -37.75 9.06 -18.84
C GLY A 292 -36.26 8.94 -18.54
N ILE A 293 -35.74 9.79 -17.65
CA ILE A 293 -34.32 9.80 -17.27
C ILE A 293 -34.20 9.35 -15.81
N ARG A 294 -33.49 8.24 -15.57
CA ARG A 294 -33.08 7.83 -14.22
C ARG A 294 -31.72 8.42 -13.89
N ARG A 295 -31.33 8.38 -12.62
CA ARG A 295 -30.01 8.78 -12.17
C ARG A 295 -29.22 7.54 -11.75
N ALA A 296 -27.98 7.43 -12.20
CA ALA A 296 -27.04 6.42 -11.73
C ALA A 296 -25.81 7.11 -11.15
N VAL A 297 -25.37 6.67 -9.98
CA VAL A 297 -24.17 7.23 -9.33
C VAL A 297 -22.95 6.48 -9.86
N GLU A 298 -21.92 7.23 -10.26
CA GLU A 298 -20.61 6.68 -10.53
C GLU A 298 -19.72 6.89 -9.32
N TYR A 299 -19.06 5.80 -8.89
CA TYR A 299 -18.05 5.78 -7.85
C TYR A 299 -16.70 5.44 -8.49
N THR A 300 -15.85 6.44 -8.66
CA THR A 300 -14.44 6.24 -8.97
C THR A 300 -13.72 5.89 -7.67
N ILE A 301 -13.19 4.67 -7.60
CA ILE A 301 -12.46 4.13 -6.47
C ILE A 301 -11.01 4.57 -6.59
N GLY A 302 -10.43 5.08 -5.50
CA GLY A 302 -9.04 5.48 -5.48
C GLY A 302 -8.08 4.29 -5.50
N ALA A 303 -6.82 4.57 -5.83
CA ALA A 303 -5.77 3.56 -5.95
C ALA A 303 -5.51 2.83 -4.62
N PHE A 304 -5.23 1.53 -4.70
CA PHE A 304 -4.93 0.69 -3.55
C PHE A 304 -3.46 0.76 -3.11
N GLY A 305 -2.61 1.44 -3.89
CA GLY A 305 -1.22 1.76 -3.58
C GLY A 305 -1.02 3.21 -3.14
N TRP A 306 0.05 3.48 -2.39
CA TRP A 306 0.43 4.85 -1.97
C TRP A 306 1.42 5.52 -2.92
N ALA A 307 1.80 4.83 -4.01
CA ALA A 307 2.73 5.30 -5.03
C ALA A 307 2.00 5.62 -6.34
N SER A 308 0.85 6.29 -6.24
CA SER A 308 -0.04 6.62 -7.37
C SER A 308 -0.27 8.13 -7.51
N GLY A 309 0.50 8.95 -6.78
CA GLY A 309 0.35 10.42 -6.75
C GLY A 309 -0.71 10.95 -5.78
N VAL A 310 -1.53 10.06 -5.19
CA VAL A 310 -2.53 10.42 -4.17
C VAL A 310 -2.00 10.06 -2.77
N PRO A 311 -2.11 10.95 -1.76
CA PRO A 311 -1.46 10.72 -0.46
C PRO A 311 -1.95 9.49 0.31
N ILE A 312 -3.25 9.20 0.27
CA ILE A 312 -3.86 8.12 1.04
C ILE A 312 -4.56 7.15 0.08
N ALA A 313 -4.10 5.90 0.04
CA ALA A 313 -4.73 4.86 -0.76
C ALA A 313 -6.15 4.55 -0.25
N SER A 314 -7.03 4.08 -1.13
CA SER A 314 -8.41 3.72 -0.78
C SER A 314 -8.88 2.43 -1.44
N TYR A 315 -10.07 1.98 -1.03
CA TYR A 315 -10.79 0.84 -1.59
C TYR A 315 -12.30 1.01 -1.37
N GLY A 316 -13.10 0.28 -2.13
CA GLY A 316 -14.55 0.26 -1.98
C GLY A 316 -15.06 -0.97 -1.22
N LEU A 317 -16.09 -0.77 -0.40
CA LEU A 317 -16.93 -1.85 0.14
C LEU A 317 -18.33 -1.70 -0.45
N LEU A 318 -18.76 -2.70 -1.22
CA LEU A 318 -20.06 -2.78 -1.88
C LEU A 318 -20.91 -3.86 -1.21
N THR A 319 -22.10 -3.49 -0.77
CA THR A 319 -23.11 -4.40 -0.20
C THR A 319 -24.26 -4.52 -1.18
N LEU A 320 -24.61 -5.75 -1.56
CA LEU A 320 -25.66 -6.08 -2.51
C LEU A 320 -26.81 -6.78 -1.80
N TYR A 321 -28.01 -6.24 -1.92
CA TYR A 321 -29.23 -6.85 -1.41
C TYR A 321 -30.06 -7.44 -2.56
N PRO A 322 -30.37 -8.74 -2.53
CA PRO A 322 -31.26 -9.35 -3.52
C PRO A 322 -32.71 -8.88 -3.33
N GLU A 323 -33.52 -9.06 -4.37
CA GLU A 323 -34.97 -8.82 -4.26
C GLU A 323 -35.62 -9.90 -3.38
N MET A 324 -36.12 -9.48 -2.20
CA MET A 324 -36.74 -10.37 -1.22
C MET A 324 -37.74 -9.58 -0.37
N GLY A 325 -38.97 -9.41 -0.86
CA GLY A 325 -39.98 -8.55 -0.22
C GLY A 325 -39.70 -7.05 -0.33
N LEU A 326 -38.44 -6.68 -0.57
CA LEU A 326 -37.96 -5.35 -0.94
C LEU A 326 -37.28 -5.43 -2.33
N PRO A 327 -37.27 -4.34 -3.11
CA PRO A 327 -36.55 -4.29 -4.39
C PRO A 327 -35.06 -4.60 -4.21
N ALA A 328 -34.40 -5.14 -5.23
CA ALA A 328 -32.94 -5.26 -5.17
C ALA A 328 -32.27 -3.88 -5.01
N ALA A 329 -31.27 -3.81 -4.13
CA ALA A 329 -30.59 -2.56 -3.79
C ALA A 329 -29.10 -2.77 -3.54
N HIS A 330 -28.34 -1.69 -3.60
CA HIS A 330 -26.92 -1.70 -3.28
C HIS A 330 -26.54 -0.45 -2.49
N VAL A 331 -25.46 -0.56 -1.72
CA VAL A 331 -24.86 0.57 -1.00
C VAL A 331 -23.34 0.43 -1.00
N VAL A 332 -22.66 1.56 -1.08
CA VAL A 332 -21.20 1.64 -1.28
C VAL A 332 -20.58 2.54 -0.23
N GLN A 333 -19.42 2.14 0.29
CA GLN A 333 -18.59 2.91 1.20
C GLN A 333 -17.17 2.98 0.67
N ASN A 334 -16.62 4.18 0.53
CA ASN A 334 -15.18 4.37 0.32
C ASN A 334 -14.45 4.25 1.66
N CYS A 335 -13.31 3.55 1.64
CA CYS A 335 -12.49 3.28 2.81
C CYS A 335 -11.05 3.68 2.55
N TYR A 336 -10.40 4.35 3.51
CA TYR A 336 -9.00 4.74 3.40
C TYR A 336 -8.06 3.80 4.16
N LEU A 337 -6.93 3.53 3.55
CA LEU A 337 -5.81 2.81 4.14
C LEU A 337 -4.89 3.76 4.92
N PRO A 338 -3.93 3.25 5.71
CA PRO A 338 -3.00 4.10 6.45
C PRO A 338 -2.17 5.02 5.55
N TYR A 339 -1.90 6.24 6.03
CA TYR A 339 -1.01 7.20 5.34
C TYR A 339 0.47 6.80 5.51
N GLN A 340 1.03 6.09 4.54
CA GLN A 340 2.35 5.47 4.67
C GLN A 340 3.49 6.47 4.88
N LEU A 341 3.51 7.57 4.12
CA LEU A 341 4.50 8.63 4.30
C LEU A 341 4.40 9.28 5.69
N GLY A 342 3.20 9.34 6.28
CA GLY A 342 3.01 9.80 7.65
C GLY A 342 3.66 8.88 8.68
N ILE A 343 3.52 7.56 8.51
CA ILE A 343 4.15 6.55 9.37
C ILE A 343 5.68 6.69 9.31
N TYR A 344 6.25 6.79 8.12
CA TYR A 344 7.70 6.99 7.95
C TYR A 344 8.20 8.32 8.54
N LYS A 345 7.44 9.41 8.40
CA LYS A 345 7.76 10.69 9.05
C LYS A 345 7.80 10.55 10.57
N VAL A 346 6.83 9.85 11.17
CA VAL A 346 6.83 9.58 12.60
C VAL A 346 8.08 8.80 12.99
N TYR A 347 8.44 7.74 12.26
CA TYR A 347 9.66 6.97 12.54
C TYR A 347 10.92 7.81 12.46
N ALA A 348 11.06 8.65 11.42
CA ALA A 348 12.21 9.53 11.27
C ALA A 348 12.32 10.53 12.44
N VAL A 349 11.21 11.18 12.81
CA VAL A 349 11.17 12.12 13.93
C VAL A 349 11.49 11.42 15.25
N SER A 350 10.89 10.24 15.49
CA SER A 350 11.16 9.41 16.67
C SER A 350 12.63 9.00 16.77
N PHE A 351 13.29 8.74 15.65
CA PHE A 351 14.72 8.42 15.59
C PHE A 351 15.59 9.62 15.98
N VAL A 352 15.32 10.79 15.40
CA VAL A 352 16.04 12.02 15.74
C VAL A 352 15.83 12.37 17.22
N LEU A 353 14.60 12.30 17.73
CA LEU A 353 14.33 12.56 19.15
C LEU A 353 15.04 11.55 20.07
N SER A 354 15.04 10.26 19.72
CA SER A 354 15.78 9.23 20.47
C SER A 354 17.27 9.56 20.52
N LEU A 355 17.86 9.94 19.38
CA LEU A 355 19.26 10.34 19.29
C LEU A 355 19.57 11.57 20.17
N LEU A 356 18.71 12.59 20.14
CA LEU A 356 18.85 13.80 20.95
C LEU A 356 18.72 13.50 22.45
N ILE A 357 17.77 12.65 22.85
CA ILE A 357 17.60 12.20 24.24
C ILE A 357 18.86 11.47 24.71
N VAL A 358 19.36 10.52 23.93
CA VAL A 358 20.59 9.78 24.23
C VAL A 358 21.79 10.71 24.31
N ALA A 359 21.94 11.64 23.35
CA ALA A 359 23.01 12.62 23.34
C ALA A 359 22.97 13.54 24.58
N ALA A 360 21.81 14.10 24.91
CA ALA A 360 21.63 14.94 26.10
C ALA A 360 21.92 14.15 27.39
N TYR A 361 21.49 12.90 27.46
CA TYR A 361 21.72 12.01 28.59
C TYR A 361 23.22 11.70 28.77
N CYS A 362 23.91 11.30 27.69
CA CYS A 362 25.35 11.05 27.68
C CYS A 362 26.16 12.31 28.00
N TYR A 363 25.69 13.49 27.57
CA TYR A 363 26.33 14.77 27.83
C TYR A 363 26.23 15.13 29.32
N ARG A 364 25.04 15.03 29.93
CA ARG A 364 24.84 15.25 31.37
C ARG A 364 25.67 14.29 32.22
N GLY A 365 25.73 13.01 31.82
CA GLY A 365 26.57 12.01 32.49
C GLY A 365 28.08 12.24 32.36
N SER A 366 28.53 13.08 31.42
CA SER A 366 29.93 13.49 31.27
C SER A 366 30.31 14.72 32.13
N ARG A 367 29.33 15.56 32.50
CA ARG A 367 29.53 16.71 33.40
C ARG A 367 29.58 16.31 34.88
N SER A 368 29.03 15.17 35.28
CA SER A 368 29.01 14.69 36.67
C SER A 368 30.27 13.90 37.09
N TRP A 369 31.42 14.15 36.46
CA TRP A 369 32.69 13.51 36.84
C TRP A 369 33.50 14.40 37.80
N HIS A 370 33.47 14.07 39.10
CA HIS A 370 34.66 14.20 39.94
C HIS A 370 35.68 13.14 39.49
N PRO A 371 37.00 13.44 39.48
CA PRO A 371 38.02 12.45 39.18
C PRO A 371 38.13 11.51 40.39
N MET A 372 37.37 10.43 40.40
CA MET A 372 37.58 9.32 41.33
C MET A 372 37.82 8.04 40.54
N ALA A 373 39.04 7.54 40.73
CA ALA A 373 39.64 6.30 40.28
C ALA A 373 38.69 5.23 39.70
N CYS A 374 38.99 4.80 38.48
CA CYS A 374 38.50 3.52 37.95
C CYS A 374 39.02 2.38 38.85
N LYS A 375 38.10 1.67 39.52
CA LYS A 375 38.27 0.22 39.69
C LYS A 375 37.59 -0.46 38.51
N PRO A 376 38.28 -1.35 37.78
CA PRO A 376 37.66 -2.16 36.75
C PRO A 376 36.87 -3.28 37.45
N SER A 377 35.56 -3.13 37.53
CA SER A 377 34.67 -4.27 37.68
C SER A 377 33.37 -3.99 36.94
N ASP A 378 32.91 -5.03 36.26
CA ASP A 378 31.70 -5.16 35.42
C ASP A 378 31.98 -5.04 33.91
N ASP A 379 32.92 -5.84 33.42
CA ASP A 379 32.92 -6.39 32.05
C ASP A 379 32.21 -7.77 32.08
N ASP A 380 30.90 -7.80 32.34
CA ASP A 380 30.07 -9.02 32.27
C ASP A 380 29.21 -9.09 31.00
N LEU A 381 29.75 -8.62 29.87
CA LEU A 381 29.08 -8.73 28.56
C LEU A 381 30.01 -9.16 27.42
N ALA A 382 31.26 -9.52 27.74
CA ALA A 382 32.26 -9.95 26.75
C ALA A 382 32.85 -11.35 27.04
N SER A 383 32.46 -12.02 28.13
CA SER A 383 33.07 -13.29 28.58
C SER A 383 32.42 -14.57 28.02
N GLU A 384 31.26 -14.51 27.36
CA GLU A 384 30.60 -15.71 26.80
C GLU A 384 31.12 -16.16 25.42
N VAL A 385 32.18 -15.55 24.88
CA VAL A 385 32.66 -15.86 23.51
C VAL A 385 34.10 -16.40 23.46
N SER A 386 34.77 -16.58 24.61
CA SER A 386 36.20 -16.94 24.60
C SER A 386 36.61 -17.99 25.64
N GLU A 387 35.76 -18.98 25.94
CA GLU A 387 36.20 -20.23 26.57
C GLU A 387 36.46 -21.29 25.51
N GLY A 388 37.68 -21.29 25.00
CA GLY A 388 38.13 -22.31 24.07
C GLY A 388 39.46 -21.93 23.48
N TYR A 389 40.50 -21.84 24.31
CA TYR A 389 41.90 -22.19 23.96
C TYR A 389 42.77 -21.86 25.17
N GLY A 390 43.08 -22.87 25.97
CA GLY A 390 44.08 -22.76 27.02
C GLY A 390 45.49 -22.72 26.43
N ARG A 391 46.41 -22.01 27.10
CA ARG A 391 47.68 -22.57 27.60
C ARG A 391 48.60 -21.50 28.19
N LEU A 392 49.14 -21.87 29.35
CA LEU A 392 50.52 -21.71 29.81
C LEU A 392 51.06 -20.29 30.07
N ARG A 393 51.09 -19.95 31.36
CA ARG A 393 52.02 -18.97 31.95
C ARG A 393 53.42 -19.59 32.06
N LEU A 394 54.42 -18.83 31.65
CA LEU A 394 55.79 -18.94 32.13
C LEU A 394 56.20 -17.59 32.73
N SER A 395 56.72 -17.64 33.95
CA SER A 395 57.28 -16.52 34.71
C SER A 395 58.67 -16.14 34.18
N PRO A 396 59.13 -14.89 34.41
CA PRO A 396 60.56 -14.68 34.67
C PRO A 396 60.83 -13.97 36.01
N SER A 397 61.96 -14.36 36.60
CA SER A 397 62.59 -13.84 37.82
C SER A 397 63.32 -12.49 37.59
N PRO A 398 63.81 -11.81 38.65
CA PRO A 398 64.10 -10.38 38.63
C PRO A 398 65.60 -9.98 38.63
N SER A 399 65.80 -8.68 38.40
CA SER A 399 66.89 -7.77 38.86
C SER A 399 67.88 -7.26 37.77
N PRO A 400 68.63 -6.16 38.01
CA PRO A 400 68.39 -5.00 38.88
C PRO A 400 68.59 -3.62 38.19
N ARG A 401 68.26 -2.59 38.98
CA ARG A 401 68.36 -1.14 38.83
C ARG A 401 69.61 -0.59 38.13
N ALA A 402 69.40 0.47 37.35
CA ALA A 402 70.33 1.57 37.20
C ALA A 402 69.57 2.89 37.41
N GLU A 403 70.05 3.70 38.36
CA GLU A 403 69.57 5.04 38.67
C GLU A 403 70.12 6.04 37.63
N GLY A 404 69.27 6.92 37.12
CA GLY A 404 69.64 8.06 36.27
C GLY A 404 68.64 9.19 36.46
N LEU A 405 69.16 10.36 36.85
CA LEU A 405 68.41 11.59 37.19
C LEU A 405 67.58 12.17 36.02
N PRO A 406 66.57 13.02 36.31
CA PRO A 406 65.48 13.34 35.40
C PRO A 406 65.82 14.49 34.43
N LEU A 407 65.43 14.33 33.16
CA LEU A 407 65.36 15.40 32.16
C LEU A 407 63.90 15.87 31.98
N PRO A 408 63.65 17.13 31.59
CA PRO A 408 62.35 17.77 31.73
C PRO A 408 61.34 17.29 30.68
N LEU A 409 60.09 17.11 31.11
CA LEU A 409 58.93 16.83 30.26
C LEU A 409 58.71 17.96 29.24
N PRO A 410 58.52 17.66 27.94
CA PRO A 410 58.09 18.67 26.99
C PRO A 410 56.61 19.01 27.21
N ALA A 411 56.32 20.27 26.88
CA ALA A 411 55.08 20.98 27.10
C ALA A 411 53.81 20.24 26.64
N SER A 412 52.74 20.52 27.39
CA SER A 412 51.36 20.10 27.19
C SER A 412 50.87 20.19 25.74
N MET A 413 50.61 19.02 25.14
CA MET A 413 49.71 18.86 23.99
C MET A 413 48.27 19.22 24.37
N PRO A 414 47.46 19.83 23.48
CA PRO A 414 46.05 20.11 23.72
C PRO A 414 45.19 18.83 23.57
N GLY A 415 45.46 17.79 24.37
CA GLY A 415 44.86 16.45 24.23
C GLY A 415 43.54 16.22 24.97
N LYS A 416 43.17 17.09 25.93
CA LYS A 416 41.99 16.86 26.79
C LYS A 416 40.64 17.10 26.09
N TRP A 417 40.60 17.97 25.07
CA TRP A 417 39.37 18.28 24.35
C TRP A 417 39.02 17.22 23.29
N GLN A 418 40.01 16.59 22.66
CA GLN A 418 39.77 15.55 21.65
C GLN A 418 39.39 14.19 22.25
N LEU A 419 40.04 13.75 23.35
CA LEU A 419 39.71 12.48 24.03
C LEU A 419 38.28 12.46 24.63
N ASN A 420 37.77 13.60 25.08
CA ASN A 420 36.44 13.68 25.70
C ASN A 420 35.32 13.66 24.64
N ARG A 421 35.59 14.19 23.44
CA ARG A 421 34.66 14.15 22.29
C ARG A 421 34.54 12.75 21.69
N THR A 422 35.64 12.04 21.51
CA THR A 422 35.62 10.64 21.03
C THR A 422 34.91 9.72 22.02
N GLY A 423 35.13 9.91 23.32
CA GLY A 423 34.40 9.16 24.36
C GLY A 423 32.90 9.48 24.42
N PHE A 424 32.47 10.72 24.15
CA PHE A 424 31.06 11.08 24.09
C PHE A 424 30.35 10.44 22.89
N MET A 425 30.90 10.59 21.69
CA MET A 425 30.30 10.04 20.47
C MET A 425 30.20 8.50 20.54
N LEU A 426 31.25 7.83 21.04
CA LEU A 426 31.23 6.39 21.23
C LEU A 426 30.11 5.93 22.19
N ARG A 427 29.89 6.65 23.30
CA ARG A 427 28.80 6.34 24.24
C ARG A 427 27.41 6.50 23.61
N VAL A 428 27.21 7.54 22.81
CA VAL A 428 25.95 7.76 22.08
C VAL A 428 25.72 6.64 21.07
N LEU A 429 26.75 6.28 20.30
CA LEU A 429 26.66 5.20 19.32
C LEU A 429 26.37 3.84 19.96
N LEU A 430 27.01 3.50 21.08
CA LEU A 430 26.73 2.26 21.80
C LEU A 430 25.30 2.21 22.35
N ALA A 431 24.80 3.32 22.90
CA ALA A 431 23.42 3.40 23.38
C ALA A 431 22.40 3.33 22.23
N MET A 432 22.66 3.99 21.10
CA MET A 432 21.79 3.90 19.92
C MET A 432 21.83 2.50 19.30
N LYS A 433 23.01 1.87 19.19
CA LYS A 433 23.14 0.46 18.76
C LYS A 433 22.25 -0.44 19.61
N SER A 434 22.28 -0.25 20.93
CA SER A 434 21.46 -1.00 21.89
C SER A 434 19.94 -0.82 21.68
N ILE A 435 19.48 0.31 21.16
CA ILE A 435 18.07 0.53 20.78
C ILE A 435 17.78 -0.14 19.44
N VAL A 436 18.66 0.04 18.44
CA VAL A 436 18.50 -0.50 17.08
C VAL A 436 18.49 -2.03 17.06
N VAL A 437 19.28 -2.69 17.93
CA VAL A 437 19.31 -4.16 18.08
C VAL A 437 17.94 -4.72 18.50
N VAL A 438 17.05 -3.91 19.06
CA VAL A 438 15.67 -4.30 19.36
C VAL A 438 14.72 -3.84 18.25
N ALA A 439 14.83 -2.58 17.82
CA ALA A 439 13.92 -1.99 16.84
C ALA A 439 13.96 -2.72 15.48
N LEU A 440 15.15 -3.06 14.97
CA LEU A 440 15.28 -3.70 13.66
C LEU A 440 14.66 -5.12 13.64
N PRO A 441 14.98 -6.03 14.58
CA PRO A 441 14.29 -7.31 14.64
C PRO A 441 12.78 -7.18 14.84
N THR A 442 12.29 -6.20 15.62
CA THR A 442 10.85 -5.96 15.74
C THR A 442 10.23 -5.55 14.41
N TYR A 443 10.87 -4.65 13.67
CA TYR A 443 10.41 -4.24 12.34
C TYR A 443 10.34 -5.45 11.40
N VAL A 444 11.41 -6.24 11.32
CA VAL A 444 11.46 -7.45 10.49
C VAL A 444 10.38 -8.44 10.90
N ALA A 445 10.16 -8.66 12.20
CA ALA A 445 9.10 -9.54 12.69
C ALA A 445 7.70 -9.04 12.29
N CYS A 446 7.47 -7.72 12.31
CA CYS A 446 6.21 -7.14 11.82
C CYS A 446 6.02 -7.35 10.31
N LEU A 447 7.09 -7.30 9.52
CA LEU A 447 6.99 -7.59 8.08
C LEU A 447 6.69 -9.08 7.85
N VAL A 448 7.46 -9.96 8.48
CA VAL A 448 7.33 -11.42 8.37
C VAL A 448 5.93 -11.89 8.77
N TYR A 449 5.30 -11.24 9.75
CA TYR A 449 3.91 -11.51 10.14
C TYR A 449 2.97 -11.58 8.93
N PHE A 450 3.05 -10.64 7.98
CA PHE A 450 2.18 -10.58 6.80
C PHE A 450 2.62 -11.49 5.64
N TYR A 451 3.76 -12.17 5.77
CA TYR A 451 4.14 -13.26 4.86
C TYR A 451 3.69 -14.63 5.37
N ILE A 452 3.52 -14.77 6.68
CA ILE A 452 3.12 -16.03 7.34
C ILE A 452 1.61 -16.10 7.53
N VAL A 453 1.06 -15.09 8.21
CA VAL A 453 -0.38 -14.94 8.41
C VAL A 453 -0.94 -14.54 7.10
#